data_AF-W2HG38-F1
#
_entry.id   AF-W2HG38-F1
#
_cell.length_a   1.000
_cell.length_b   1.000
_cell.length_c   1.000
_cell.angle_alpha   90.00
_cell.angle_beta   90.00
_cell.angle_gamma   90.00
#
_symmetry.space_group_name_H-M   'P 1'
#
loop_
_entity.id
_entity.type
_entity.pdbx_description
1 polymer ?
#
loop_
_entity_poly.entity_id
_entity_poly.type
_entity_poly.pdbx_seq_one_letter_code
_entity_poly.pdbx_strand_id
1 'polypeptide(L)'
;MRYRLLECSSEACSETSTTKCPCRGKVITCLDTTCVCVYEYNEHLSAADDPKKKKFTKAQKDFCRELADQHLRPMRIRLALSRKFETSLMDLPPLTTVQNFVNYYSRTYLENYDRLKELKMWIYTHAYNGSEQMTQPFAFGWEYDSDGKLVVGNGSDESPFIVGLTTKALMLRMMLPPEYFVLHVDGTYKTNYVDYTVVVLGVSDRSRGFHLVALFIVSQETQSVFEAVLLALRRLYFWIAGKELVVQYAMDDGDKAQCSALHSKALKRFPSHLLAAVQSDIHDLHSTRTQASFLQMQDAVLRKWMEDSRLLAFSQYMSAQWLYGPFSTWQAYATPIGFASTNNPVETFNAVIKRDYTLRRRLKIGTLLRELSACCQDQSLSTPSFQFGVTPRHHSHAV
;
A
#
# COMPACT_ATOMS: atom_id res chain seq x y z
N MET A 1 -39.93 17.53 -24.98
CA MET A 1 -40.25 16.09 -25.16
C MET A 1 -38.99 15.34 -25.58
N ARG A 2 -38.69 14.20 -24.94
CA ARG A 2 -37.62 13.28 -25.38
C ARG A 2 -38.26 12.03 -25.97
N TYR A 3 -37.85 11.63 -27.17
CA TYR A 3 -38.31 10.38 -27.78
C TYR A 3 -37.20 9.34 -27.80
N ARG A 4 -37.59 8.07 -27.64
CA ARG A 4 -36.70 6.91 -27.79
C ARG A 4 -37.43 5.79 -28.52
N LEU A 5 -36.79 5.25 -29.56
CA LEU A 5 -37.24 4.04 -30.24
C LEU A 5 -36.58 2.82 -29.60
N LEU A 6 -37.34 1.75 -29.47
CA LEU A 6 -36.94 0.48 -28.88
C LEU A 6 -37.17 -0.64 -29.92
N GLU A 7 -36.20 -1.54 -30.01
CA GLU A 7 -36.36 -2.80 -30.74
C GLU A 7 -36.62 -3.93 -29.73
N CYS A 8 -37.32 -4.98 -30.17
CA CYS A 8 -37.52 -6.17 -29.36
C CYS A 8 -36.19 -6.85 -29.01
N SER A 9 -36.00 -7.16 -27.73
CA SER A 9 -34.84 -7.88 -27.20
C SER A 9 -35.22 -9.16 -26.42
N SER A 10 -36.42 -9.70 -26.68
CA SER A 10 -36.91 -10.92 -26.01
C SER A 10 -36.14 -12.14 -26.48
N GLU A 11 -35.68 -12.95 -25.52
CA GLU A 11 -35.00 -14.22 -25.81
C GLU A 11 -35.99 -15.20 -26.46
N ALA A 12 -37.23 -15.27 -25.96
CA ALA A 12 -38.28 -16.09 -26.55
C ALA A 12 -38.57 -15.74 -28.02
N CYS A 13 -38.57 -14.45 -28.38
CA CYS A 13 -38.71 -14.03 -29.78
C CYS A 13 -37.49 -14.38 -30.64
N SER A 14 -36.27 -14.34 -30.07
CA SER A 14 -35.04 -14.67 -30.78
C SER A 14 -34.84 -16.17 -31.03
N GLU A 15 -35.41 -17.01 -30.17
CA GLU A 15 -35.38 -18.46 -30.34
C GLU A 15 -36.44 -18.96 -31.34
N THR A 16 -37.53 -18.19 -31.54
CA THR A 16 -38.64 -18.55 -32.44
C THR A 16 -38.28 -18.36 -33.93
N SER A 17 -37.39 -17.42 -34.25
CA SER A 17 -36.96 -17.17 -35.62
C SER A 17 -35.55 -16.58 -35.68
N THR A 18 -34.80 -16.93 -36.74
CA THR A 18 -33.51 -16.30 -37.06
C THR A 18 -33.65 -14.88 -37.63
N THR A 19 -34.87 -14.47 -37.99
CA THR A 19 -35.18 -13.10 -38.44
C THR A 19 -35.52 -12.18 -37.26
N LYS A 20 -35.11 -10.91 -37.35
CA LYS A 20 -35.37 -9.92 -36.29
C LYS A 20 -36.88 -9.74 -36.06
N CYS A 21 -37.29 -9.78 -34.79
CA CYS A 21 -38.69 -9.55 -34.40
C CYS A 21 -39.20 -8.18 -34.90
N PRO A 22 -40.42 -8.12 -35.48
CA PRO A 22 -40.97 -6.89 -36.06
C PRO A 22 -41.53 -5.91 -35.03
N CYS A 23 -41.73 -6.33 -33.77
CA CYS A 23 -42.20 -5.45 -32.69
C CYS A 23 -41.24 -4.27 -32.47
N ARG A 24 -41.81 -3.08 -32.34
CA ARG A 24 -41.10 -1.83 -32.07
C ARG A 24 -41.82 -1.05 -30.98
N GLY A 25 -41.05 -0.49 -30.04
CA GLY A 25 -41.56 0.39 -29.01
C GLY A 25 -41.18 1.85 -29.28
N LYS A 26 -42.06 2.78 -28.94
CA LYS A 26 -41.76 4.21 -28.89
C LYS A 26 -42.09 4.75 -27.51
N VAL A 27 -41.09 5.31 -26.85
CA VAL A 27 -41.24 5.97 -25.54
C VAL A 27 -41.14 7.47 -25.75
N ILE A 28 -42.16 8.20 -25.29
CA ILE A 28 -42.20 9.66 -25.28
C ILE A 28 -42.22 10.11 -23.82
N THR A 29 -41.21 10.88 -23.43
CA THR A 29 -41.10 11.45 -22.09
C THR A 29 -41.30 12.96 -22.16
N CYS A 30 -42.31 13.46 -21.44
CA CYS A 30 -42.46 14.88 -21.17
C CYS A 30 -41.39 15.31 -20.17
N LEU A 31 -40.60 16.33 -20.51
CA LEU A 31 -39.48 16.76 -19.65
C LEU A 31 -39.96 17.61 -18.47
N ASP A 32 -41.11 18.26 -18.60
CA ASP A 32 -41.66 19.15 -17.56
C ASP A 32 -42.50 18.39 -16.54
N THR A 33 -43.33 17.44 -16.99
CA THR A 33 -44.21 16.66 -16.12
C THR A 33 -43.65 15.28 -15.76
N THR A 34 -42.52 14.88 -16.36
CA THR A 34 -41.92 13.52 -16.27
C THR A 34 -42.84 12.38 -16.73
N CYS A 35 -44.03 12.69 -17.27
CA CYS A 35 -44.97 11.69 -17.76
C CYS A 35 -44.38 10.92 -18.95
N VAL A 36 -44.56 9.60 -18.94
CA VAL A 36 -44.02 8.68 -19.96
C VAL A 36 -45.17 7.98 -20.67
N CYS A 37 -45.32 8.22 -21.97
CA CYS A 37 -46.22 7.48 -22.84
C CYS A 37 -45.43 6.43 -23.62
N VAL A 38 -45.91 5.18 -23.59
CA VAL A 38 -45.30 4.06 -24.32
C VAL A 38 -46.28 3.60 -25.40
N TYR A 39 -45.80 3.50 -26.63
CA TYR A 39 -46.55 3.02 -27.78
C TYR A 39 -45.84 1.79 -28.34
N GLU A 40 -46.62 0.77 -28.67
CA GLU A 40 -46.14 -0.47 -29.26
C GLU A 40 -46.65 -0.57 -30.70
N TYR A 41 -45.77 -1.01 -31.60
CA TYR A 41 -46.04 -1.16 -33.03
C TYR A 41 -45.64 -2.57 -33.46
N ASN A 42 -46.56 -3.25 -34.14
CA ASN A 42 -46.48 -4.67 -34.52
C ASN A 42 -46.48 -5.65 -33.34
N GLU A 43 -46.84 -6.89 -33.61
CA GLU A 43 -46.86 -7.95 -32.61
C GLU A 43 -45.50 -8.65 -32.47
N HIS A 44 -45.26 -9.22 -31.29
CA HIS A 44 -44.14 -10.10 -31.03
C HIS A 44 -44.27 -11.44 -31.78
N LEU A 45 -43.13 -12.09 -32.08
CA LEU A 45 -43.13 -13.40 -32.75
C LEU A 45 -43.51 -14.56 -31.79
N SER A 46 -43.35 -14.34 -30.48
CA SER A 46 -43.69 -15.31 -29.44
C SER A 46 -44.62 -14.64 -28.44
N ALA A 47 -45.64 -15.38 -28.00
CA ALA A 47 -46.52 -14.99 -26.90
C ALA A 47 -45.99 -15.43 -25.52
N ALA A 48 -44.82 -16.05 -25.47
CA ALA A 48 -44.20 -16.49 -24.21
C ALA A 48 -43.49 -15.32 -23.52
N ASP A 49 -43.75 -15.17 -22.21
CA ASP A 49 -43.03 -14.21 -21.37
C ASP A 49 -41.57 -14.66 -21.16
N ASP A 50 -40.63 -13.73 -21.29
CA ASP A 50 -39.25 -13.99 -20.87
C ASP A 50 -39.20 -14.30 -19.36
N PRO A 51 -38.31 -15.21 -18.92
CA PRO A 51 -38.15 -15.53 -17.51
C PRO A 51 -37.78 -14.29 -16.69
N LYS A 52 -38.53 -14.04 -15.61
CA LYS A 52 -38.31 -12.87 -14.74
C LYS A 52 -36.89 -12.86 -14.19
N LYS A 53 -36.13 -11.80 -14.46
CA LYS A 53 -34.78 -11.60 -13.91
C LYS A 53 -34.81 -11.68 -12.38
N LYS A 54 -34.02 -12.60 -11.80
CA LYS A 54 -33.89 -12.79 -10.34
C LYS A 54 -33.35 -11.50 -9.71
N LYS A 55 -34.19 -10.78 -8.94
CA LYS A 55 -33.86 -9.51 -8.27
C LYS A 55 -33.66 -9.73 -6.77
N PHE A 56 -32.83 -8.91 -6.14
CA PHE A 56 -32.70 -8.91 -4.69
C PHE A 56 -33.99 -8.48 -3.99
N THR A 57 -34.37 -9.20 -2.93
CA THR A 57 -35.37 -8.74 -1.97
C THR A 57 -34.82 -7.58 -1.14
N LYS A 58 -35.69 -6.83 -0.44
CA LYS A 58 -35.28 -5.73 0.43
C LYS A 58 -34.33 -6.20 1.54
N ALA A 59 -34.66 -7.32 2.21
CA ALA A 59 -33.82 -7.93 3.24
C ALA A 59 -32.44 -8.37 2.71
N GLN A 60 -32.38 -8.95 1.50
CA GLN A 60 -31.11 -9.30 0.87
C GLN A 60 -30.27 -8.06 0.53
N LYS A 61 -30.90 -6.97 0.07
CA LYS A 61 -30.20 -5.70 -0.17
C LYS A 61 -29.61 -5.13 1.11
N ASP A 62 -30.38 -5.12 2.20
CA ASP A 62 -29.94 -4.59 3.48
C ASP A 62 -28.78 -5.41 4.06
N PHE A 63 -28.85 -6.75 3.95
CA PHE A 63 -27.74 -7.61 4.33
C PHE A 63 -26.50 -7.45 3.45
N CYS A 64 -26.66 -7.29 2.13
CA CYS A 64 -25.55 -6.96 1.24
C CYS A 64 -24.86 -5.66 1.61
N ARG A 65 -25.60 -4.66 2.11
CA ARG A 65 -25.04 -3.38 2.58
C ARG A 65 -24.21 -3.59 3.83
N GLU A 66 -24.75 -4.26 4.84
CA GLU A 66 -24.04 -4.59 6.09
C GLU A 66 -22.70 -5.29 5.81
N LEU A 67 -22.69 -6.28 4.91
CA LEU A 67 -21.45 -6.98 4.55
C LEU A 67 -20.52 -6.13 3.68
N ALA A 68 -21.06 -5.20 2.89
CA ALA A 68 -20.27 -4.23 2.14
C ALA A 68 -19.62 -3.18 3.05
N ASP A 69 -20.33 -2.75 4.11
CA ASP A 69 -19.82 -1.87 5.17
C ASP A 69 -18.63 -2.54 5.89
N GLN A 70 -18.68 -3.87 6.06
CA GLN A 70 -17.58 -4.70 6.59
C GLN A 70 -16.49 -5.04 5.54
N HIS A 71 -16.56 -4.47 4.34
CA HIS A 71 -15.62 -4.64 3.24
C HIS A 71 -15.44 -6.10 2.73
N LEU A 72 -16.49 -6.91 2.80
CA LEU A 72 -16.48 -8.26 2.26
C LEU A 72 -16.54 -8.25 0.73
N ARG A 73 -15.83 -9.20 0.09
CA ARG A 73 -15.83 -9.33 -1.38
C ARG A 73 -17.18 -9.81 -1.91
N PRO A 74 -17.62 -9.40 -3.11
CA PRO A 74 -18.93 -9.77 -3.69
C PRO A 74 -19.21 -11.28 -3.73
N MET A 75 -18.19 -12.12 -3.96
CA MET A 75 -18.37 -13.57 -3.91
C MET A 75 -18.66 -14.08 -2.49
N ARG A 76 -17.98 -13.54 -1.48
CA ARG A 76 -18.24 -13.90 -0.07
C ARG A 76 -19.62 -13.42 0.37
N ILE A 77 -20.06 -12.25 -0.10
CA ILE A 77 -21.41 -11.74 0.11
C ILE A 77 -22.44 -12.69 -0.52
N ARG A 78 -22.22 -13.17 -1.75
CA ARG A 78 -23.10 -14.15 -2.41
C ARG A 78 -23.19 -15.47 -1.65
N LEU A 79 -22.08 -15.99 -1.14
CA LEU A 79 -22.08 -17.21 -0.31
C LEU A 79 -22.78 -16.98 1.04
N ALA A 80 -22.58 -15.82 1.66
CA ALA A 80 -23.26 -15.46 2.90
C ALA A 80 -24.77 -15.29 2.72
N LEU A 81 -25.22 -14.74 1.58
CA LEU A 81 -26.64 -14.68 1.21
C LEU A 81 -27.27 -16.07 1.14
N SER A 82 -26.60 -17.02 0.48
CA SER A 82 -27.10 -18.40 0.37
C SER A 82 -27.28 -19.06 1.74
N ARG A 83 -26.33 -18.85 2.65
CA ARG A 83 -26.39 -19.39 4.01
C ARG A 83 -27.44 -18.70 4.89
N LYS A 84 -27.53 -17.36 4.85
CA LYS A 84 -28.43 -16.59 5.73
C LYS A 84 -29.91 -16.72 5.34
N PHE A 85 -30.19 -16.88 4.06
CA PHE A 85 -31.56 -16.95 3.54
C PHE A 85 -31.94 -18.36 3.06
N GLU A 86 -31.12 -19.38 3.37
CA GLU A 86 -31.32 -20.79 2.96
C GLU A 86 -31.67 -20.95 1.48
N THR A 87 -31.13 -20.08 0.64
CA THR A 87 -31.44 -20.00 -0.79
C THR A 87 -30.32 -20.68 -1.58
N SER A 88 -30.69 -21.58 -2.50
CA SER A 88 -29.74 -22.19 -3.43
C SER A 88 -28.96 -21.13 -4.22
N LEU A 89 -27.68 -21.39 -4.50
CA LEU A 89 -26.86 -20.48 -5.31
C LEU A 89 -27.43 -20.29 -6.73
N MET A 90 -28.17 -21.27 -7.25
CA MET A 90 -28.84 -21.18 -8.56
C MET A 90 -30.04 -20.21 -8.54
N ASP A 91 -30.64 -20.01 -7.36
CA ASP A 91 -31.84 -19.17 -7.17
C ASP A 91 -31.53 -17.77 -6.69
N LEU A 92 -30.26 -17.51 -6.35
CA LEU A 92 -29.78 -16.16 -6.09
C LEU A 92 -29.48 -15.39 -7.39
N PRO A 93 -29.49 -14.04 -7.33
CA PRO A 93 -28.98 -13.22 -8.40
C PRO A 93 -27.54 -13.63 -8.80
N PRO A 94 -27.20 -13.54 -10.09
CA PRO A 94 -25.84 -13.79 -10.57
C PRO A 94 -24.79 -12.97 -9.83
N LEU A 95 -23.55 -13.46 -9.81
CA LEU A 95 -22.44 -12.77 -9.14
C LEU A 95 -22.24 -11.36 -9.69
N THR A 96 -22.42 -11.18 -10.99
CA THR A 96 -22.37 -9.87 -11.66
C THR A 96 -23.39 -8.89 -11.10
N THR A 97 -24.59 -9.36 -10.75
CA THR A 97 -25.63 -8.54 -10.10
C THR A 97 -25.23 -8.15 -8.68
N VAL A 98 -24.64 -9.07 -7.91
CA VAL A 98 -24.10 -8.78 -6.56
C VAL A 98 -22.94 -7.77 -6.65
N GLN A 99 -22.01 -7.97 -7.58
CA GLN A 99 -20.90 -7.06 -7.85
C GLN A 99 -21.41 -5.66 -8.20
N ASN A 100 -22.35 -5.55 -9.13
CA ASN A 100 -22.91 -4.26 -9.55
C ASN A 100 -23.61 -3.54 -8.40
N PHE A 101 -24.38 -4.27 -7.57
CA PHE A 101 -25.04 -3.71 -6.40
C PHE A 101 -24.05 -3.20 -5.36
N VAL A 102 -23.06 -4.02 -4.99
CA VAL A 102 -22.03 -3.67 -3.99
C VAL A 102 -21.15 -2.54 -4.50
N ASN A 103 -20.81 -2.53 -5.79
CA ASN A 103 -20.03 -1.45 -6.41
C ASN A 103 -20.81 -0.14 -6.41
N TYR A 104 -22.09 -0.16 -6.79
CA TYR A 104 -22.95 1.02 -6.72
C TYR A 104 -23.09 1.53 -5.29
N TYR A 105 -23.47 0.65 -4.35
CA TYR A 105 -23.65 1.01 -2.94
C TYR A 105 -22.35 1.56 -2.34
N SER A 106 -21.23 0.89 -2.57
CA SER A 106 -19.92 1.37 -2.14
C SER A 106 -19.63 2.77 -2.70
N ARG A 107 -19.83 2.96 -4.01
CA ARG A 107 -19.63 4.26 -4.70
C ARG A 107 -20.52 5.38 -4.17
N THR A 108 -21.73 5.07 -3.74
CA THR A 108 -22.72 6.08 -3.38
C THR A 108 -22.76 6.39 -1.88
N TYR A 109 -22.48 5.40 -1.02
CA TYR A 109 -22.73 5.52 0.43
C TYR A 109 -21.51 5.20 1.30
N LEU A 110 -20.51 4.48 0.79
CA LEU A 110 -19.33 4.12 1.57
C LEU A 110 -18.11 4.96 1.24
N GLU A 111 -18.33 6.19 0.74
CA GLU A 111 -17.29 7.14 0.35
C GLU A 111 -16.15 6.41 -0.39
N ASN A 112 -16.45 5.94 -1.60
CA ASN A 112 -15.53 5.15 -2.39
C ASN A 112 -14.42 6.05 -2.96
N TYR A 113 -13.44 6.39 -2.11
CA TYR A 113 -12.36 7.35 -2.33
C TYR A 113 -11.39 7.03 -3.49
N ASP A 114 -11.73 6.18 -4.45
CA ASP A 114 -10.87 5.96 -5.62
C ASP A 114 -11.02 7.08 -6.68
N ARG A 115 -11.80 8.13 -6.39
CA ARG A 115 -11.83 9.35 -7.22
C ARG A 115 -10.70 10.29 -6.79
N LEU A 116 -9.69 10.40 -7.65
CA LEU A 116 -8.53 11.28 -7.46
C LEU A 116 -8.90 12.71 -7.00
N LYS A 117 -10.01 13.28 -7.49
CA LYS A 117 -10.49 14.61 -7.08
C LYS A 117 -10.84 14.68 -5.58
N GLU A 118 -11.50 13.65 -5.06
CA GLU A 118 -11.91 13.59 -3.66
C GLU A 118 -10.69 13.30 -2.76
N LEU A 119 -9.77 12.45 -3.20
CA LEU A 119 -8.47 12.24 -2.55
C LEU A 119 -7.69 13.55 -2.43
N LYS A 120 -7.54 14.26 -3.55
CA LYS A 120 -6.87 15.56 -3.60
C LYS A 120 -7.53 16.55 -2.64
N MET A 121 -8.86 16.61 -2.62
CA MET A 121 -9.58 17.46 -1.68
C MET A 121 -9.24 17.13 -0.22
N TRP A 122 -9.31 15.84 0.16
CA TRP A 122 -8.95 15.44 1.52
C TRP A 122 -7.51 15.83 1.86
N ILE A 123 -6.56 15.60 0.95
CA ILE A 123 -5.15 15.94 1.13
C ILE A 123 -4.99 17.45 1.30
N TYR A 124 -5.67 18.27 0.50
CA TYR A 124 -5.60 19.73 0.58
C TYR A 124 -6.19 20.28 1.87
N THR A 125 -7.31 19.71 2.32
CA THR A 125 -7.93 20.10 3.60
C THR A 125 -7.04 19.78 4.80
N HIS A 126 -6.19 18.76 4.69
CA HIS A 126 -5.28 18.33 5.76
C HIS A 126 -3.83 18.74 5.50
N ALA A 127 -3.56 19.55 4.47
CA ALA A 127 -2.19 19.93 4.14
C ALA A 127 -1.60 20.85 5.22
N TYR A 128 -0.33 20.62 5.54
CA TYR A 128 0.43 21.42 6.49
C TYR A 128 0.35 22.90 6.14
N ASN A 129 -0.16 23.70 7.07
CA ASN A 129 -0.19 25.16 6.98
C ASN A 129 0.51 25.84 8.17
N GLY A 130 1.02 25.06 9.13
CA GLY A 130 1.76 25.54 10.29
C GLY A 130 0.90 25.83 11.51
N SER A 131 -0.43 25.87 11.40
CA SER A 131 -1.34 26.10 12.54
C SER A 131 -1.68 24.84 13.33
N GLU A 132 -1.28 23.66 12.85
CA GLU A 132 -1.66 22.37 13.45
C GLU A 132 -1.09 22.22 14.87
N GLN A 133 -1.86 21.57 15.75
CA GLN A 133 -1.39 21.24 17.10
C GLN A 133 -0.28 20.18 17.07
N MET A 134 0.41 19.96 18.20
CA MET A 134 1.60 19.08 18.23
C MET A 134 1.31 17.65 17.78
N THR A 135 0.17 17.10 18.18
CA THR A 135 -0.23 15.72 17.91
C THR A 135 -1.28 15.61 16.81
N GLN A 136 -1.68 16.74 16.22
CA GLN A 136 -2.61 16.76 15.10
C GLN A 136 -1.91 16.28 13.83
N PRO A 137 -2.42 15.24 13.16
CA PRO A 137 -1.85 14.77 11.91
C PRO A 137 -2.18 15.71 10.76
N PHE A 138 -1.23 15.81 9.83
CA PHE A 138 -1.37 16.57 8.59
C PHE A 138 -0.62 15.91 7.44
N ALA A 139 -1.03 16.28 6.23
CA ALA A 139 -0.42 15.85 4.97
C ALA A 139 0.65 16.84 4.50
N PHE A 140 1.68 16.33 3.84
CA PHE A 140 2.74 17.13 3.22
C PHE A 140 3.34 16.38 2.03
N GLY A 141 4.18 17.03 1.24
CA GLY A 141 4.94 16.39 0.16
C GLY A 141 6.01 17.31 -0.39
N TRP A 142 6.51 17.03 -1.60
CA TRP A 142 7.66 17.72 -2.18
C TRP A 142 7.29 18.92 -3.07
N GLU A 143 6.36 18.76 -3.98
CA GLU A 143 6.02 19.80 -4.94
C GLU A 143 4.83 20.64 -4.43
N TYR A 144 4.94 21.96 -4.57
CA TYR A 144 3.86 22.90 -4.28
C TYR A 144 3.67 23.79 -5.51
N ASP A 145 2.41 24.07 -5.84
CA ASP A 145 2.10 24.98 -6.95
C ASP A 145 2.34 26.45 -6.57
N SER A 146 2.11 27.36 -7.52
CA SER A 146 2.25 28.80 -7.31
C SER A 146 1.33 29.36 -6.22
N ASP A 147 0.23 28.67 -5.91
CA ASP A 147 -0.72 29.04 -4.88
C ASP A 147 -0.37 28.44 -3.51
N GLY A 148 0.78 27.75 -3.41
CA GLY A 148 1.22 27.08 -2.19
C GLY A 148 0.42 25.83 -1.85
N LYS A 149 -0.33 25.25 -2.79
CA LYS A 149 -1.02 23.98 -2.58
C LYS A 149 -0.15 22.81 -2.95
N LEU A 150 -0.27 21.74 -2.17
CA LEU A 150 0.46 20.50 -2.41
C LEU A 150 0.12 19.93 -3.79
N VAL A 151 1.13 19.63 -4.60
CA VAL A 151 0.95 18.94 -5.88
C VAL A 151 0.89 17.44 -5.60
N VAL A 152 -0.20 16.81 -6.02
CA VAL A 152 -0.40 15.36 -5.88
C VAL A 152 -0.61 14.78 -7.27
N GLY A 153 0.24 13.85 -7.67
CA GLY A 153 0.13 13.18 -8.96
C GLY A 153 -1.08 12.24 -9.05
N ASN A 154 -1.32 11.71 -10.25
CA ASN A 154 -2.37 10.72 -10.49
C ASN A 154 -1.87 9.28 -10.32
N GLY A 155 -0.57 9.10 -10.09
CA GLY A 155 0.09 7.81 -9.96
C GLY A 155 0.58 7.19 -11.26
N SER A 156 0.53 7.90 -12.38
CA SER A 156 1.24 7.51 -13.61
C SER A 156 2.75 7.73 -13.44
N ASP A 157 3.54 7.22 -14.37
CA ASP A 157 5.00 7.38 -14.32
C ASP A 157 5.43 8.84 -14.56
N GLU A 158 4.65 9.59 -15.34
CA GLU A 158 4.85 11.03 -15.58
C GLU A 158 4.36 11.91 -14.43
N SER A 159 3.43 11.39 -13.60
CA SER A 159 2.86 12.13 -12.47
C SER A 159 2.70 11.22 -11.24
N PRO A 160 3.82 10.87 -10.57
CA PRO A 160 3.80 10.01 -9.39
C PRO A 160 2.91 10.56 -8.26
N PHE A 161 2.14 9.68 -7.64
CA PHE A 161 1.41 9.96 -6.42
C PHE A 161 2.38 9.88 -5.24
N ILE A 162 2.64 11.01 -4.58
CA ILE A 162 3.54 11.11 -3.41
C ILE A 162 2.84 11.96 -2.35
N VAL A 163 2.51 11.36 -1.21
CA VAL A 163 1.88 12.07 -0.08
C VAL A 163 2.45 11.54 1.22
N GLY A 164 3.00 12.43 2.05
CA GLY A 164 3.45 12.16 3.41
C GLY A 164 2.40 12.54 4.45
N LEU A 165 2.38 11.81 5.56
CA LEU A 165 1.58 12.05 6.76
C LEU A 165 2.49 12.03 7.98
N THR A 166 2.30 13.00 8.89
CA THR A 166 3.05 13.10 10.14
C THR A 166 2.32 14.02 11.13
N THR A 167 2.92 14.25 12.30
CA THR A 167 2.56 15.30 13.25
C THR A 167 3.82 16.11 13.61
N LYS A 168 3.66 17.30 14.20
CA LYS A 168 4.84 18.06 14.66
C LYS A 168 5.61 17.29 15.73
N ALA A 169 4.93 16.60 16.65
CA ALA A 169 5.56 15.80 17.69
C ALA A 169 6.38 14.63 17.12
N LEU A 170 5.90 13.95 16.07
CA LEU A 170 6.68 12.90 15.40
C LEU A 170 7.93 13.46 14.72
N MET A 171 7.78 14.58 14.00
CA MET A 171 8.90 15.23 13.31
C MET A 171 10.01 15.67 14.27
N LEU A 172 9.62 16.20 15.44
CA LEU A 172 10.54 16.69 16.46
C LEU A 172 11.35 15.58 17.16
N ARG A 173 11.03 14.29 16.94
CA ARG A 173 11.87 13.17 17.42
C ARG A 173 13.28 13.20 16.82
N MET A 174 13.43 13.77 15.64
CA MET A 174 14.73 13.96 14.98
C MET A 174 15.50 15.19 15.47
N MET A 175 15.00 15.92 16.48
CA MET A 175 15.74 17.04 17.06
C MET A 175 16.93 16.62 17.92
N LEU A 176 17.03 15.33 18.26
CA LEU A 176 18.17 14.77 18.97
C LEU A 176 19.46 14.96 18.15
N PRO A 177 20.64 15.01 18.80
CA PRO A 177 21.89 14.99 18.06
C PRO A 177 21.99 13.70 17.19
N PRO A 178 22.55 13.79 15.98
CA PRO A 178 22.50 12.73 14.98
C PRO A 178 23.17 11.41 15.40
N GLU A 179 24.05 11.44 16.40
CA GLU A 179 24.70 10.28 17.00
C GLU A 179 23.80 9.45 17.96
N TYR A 180 22.62 9.97 18.29
CA TYR A 180 21.68 9.30 19.19
C TYR A 180 20.59 8.51 18.48
N PHE A 181 20.52 8.58 17.16
CA PHE A 181 19.53 7.83 16.41
C PHE A 181 20.08 7.26 15.11
N VAL A 182 19.40 6.23 14.62
CA VAL A 182 19.55 5.73 13.25
C VAL A 182 18.23 6.03 12.54
N LEU A 183 18.28 6.69 11.39
CA LEU A 183 17.11 6.88 10.53
C LEU A 183 16.81 5.57 9.80
N HIS A 184 15.56 5.13 9.84
CA HIS A 184 15.08 3.96 9.12
C HIS A 184 14.16 4.41 7.98
N VAL A 185 14.38 3.81 6.81
CA VAL A 185 13.51 3.92 5.64
C VAL A 185 13.12 2.49 5.27
N ASP A 186 11.83 2.22 5.09
CA ASP A 186 11.41 0.88 4.66
C ASP A 186 10.07 0.91 3.91
N GLY A 187 9.89 -0.03 3.01
CA GLY A 187 8.67 -0.19 2.21
C GLY A 187 7.71 -1.21 2.82
N THR A 188 6.46 -0.83 3.04
CA THR A 188 5.40 -1.76 3.47
C THR A 188 4.36 -1.98 2.37
N TYR A 189 4.31 -3.22 1.91
CA TYR A 189 3.50 -3.67 0.79
C TYR A 189 2.15 -4.28 1.20
N LYS A 190 1.28 -4.49 0.21
CA LYS A 190 -0.04 -5.14 0.35
C LYS A 190 -0.98 -4.39 1.30
N THR A 191 -0.82 -3.08 1.41
CA THR A 191 -1.66 -2.19 2.23
C THR A 191 -2.86 -1.65 1.47
N ASN A 192 -2.78 -1.56 0.14
CA ASN A 192 -3.85 -1.01 -0.70
C ASN A 192 -4.12 -1.82 -1.98
N TYR A 193 -5.22 -1.52 -2.66
CA TYR A 193 -5.68 -2.20 -3.88
C TYR A 193 -4.96 -1.81 -5.16
N VAL A 194 -4.25 -0.68 -5.18
CA VAL A 194 -3.51 -0.18 -6.36
C VAL A 194 -2.00 -0.46 -6.27
N ASP A 195 -1.60 -1.29 -5.30
CA ASP A 195 -0.23 -1.73 -5.06
C ASP A 195 0.79 -0.59 -4.85
N TYR A 196 0.34 0.59 -4.39
CA TYR A 196 1.24 1.66 -3.94
C TYR A 196 2.02 1.21 -2.71
N THR A 197 3.28 1.60 -2.62
CA THR A 197 4.12 1.35 -1.44
C THR A 197 3.79 2.37 -0.36
N VAL A 198 3.65 1.90 0.88
CA VAL A 198 3.69 2.80 2.03
C VAL A 198 5.13 2.83 2.53
N VAL A 199 5.82 3.96 2.38
CA VAL A 199 7.18 4.14 2.89
C VAL A 199 7.09 4.59 4.34
N VAL A 200 7.74 3.87 5.22
CA VAL A 200 7.78 4.12 6.66
C VAL A 200 9.11 4.75 7.01
N LEU A 201 9.05 5.95 7.59
CA LEU A 201 10.20 6.69 8.07
C LEU A 201 10.12 6.77 9.59
N GLY A 202 11.19 6.37 10.26
CA GLY A 202 11.28 6.49 11.70
C GLY A 202 12.72 6.49 12.18
N VAL A 203 12.91 6.70 13.47
CA VAL A 203 14.23 6.64 14.09
C VAL A 203 14.25 5.52 15.10
N SER A 204 15.36 4.78 15.19
CA SER A 204 15.58 3.85 16.28
C SER A 204 16.48 4.45 17.35
N ASP A 205 16.24 4.09 18.61
CA ASP A 205 17.09 4.45 19.74
C ASP A 205 18.10 3.34 20.10
N ARG A 206 18.93 3.57 21.13
CA ARG A 206 19.96 2.61 21.59
C ARG A 206 19.41 1.39 22.33
N SER A 207 18.11 1.36 22.62
CA SER A 207 17.40 0.17 23.09
C SER A 207 16.80 -0.65 21.95
N ARG A 208 17.04 -0.24 20.69
CA ARG A 208 16.46 -0.82 19.47
C ARG A 208 14.94 -0.59 19.37
N GLY A 209 14.41 0.38 20.12
CA GLY A 209 13.04 0.83 20.02
C GLY A 209 12.86 1.67 18.75
N PHE A 210 11.81 1.39 17.98
CA PHE A 210 11.46 2.16 16.79
C PHE A 210 10.48 3.28 17.14
N HIS A 211 10.75 4.48 16.63
CA HIS A 211 9.93 5.67 16.83
C HIS A 211 9.53 6.24 15.47
N LEU A 212 8.24 6.15 15.13
CA LEU A 212 7.71 6.69 13.87
C LEU A 212 8.03 8.19 13.72
N VAL A 213 8.39 8.61 12.52
CA VAL A 213 8.57 10.02 12.14
C VAL A 213 7.54 10.43 11.08
N ALA A 214 7.40 9.65 10.01
CA ALA A 214 6.43 9.93 8.95
C ALA A 214 6.05 8.67 8.17
N LEU A 215 4.90 8.72 7.52
CA LEU A 215 4.42 7.68 6.60
C LEU A 215 4.18 8.33 5.25
N PHE A 216 4.67 7.73 4.17
CA PHE A 216 4.40 8.18 2.81
C PHE A 216 3.64 7.11 2.03
N ILE A 217 2.74 7.54 1.15
CA ILE A 217 2.18 6.69 0.10
C ILE A 217 2.85 7.10 -1.21
N VAL A 218 3.51 6.16 -1.88
CA VAL A 218 4.17 6.37 -3.17
C VAL A 218 3.71 5.37 -4.22
N SER A 219 3.45 5.85 -5.43
CA SER A 219 3.01 4.98 -6.54
C SER A 219 4.14 4.23 -7.24
N GLN A 220 5.34 4.82 -7.30
CA GLN A 220 6.53 4.20 -7.87
C GLN A 220 7.68 4.21 -6.87
N GLU A 221 8.55 3.22 -6.97
CA GLU A 221 9.75 3.10 -6.15
C GLU A 221 10.98 3.53 -6.96
N THR A 222 10.94 4.66 -7.65
CA THR A 222 12.10 5.17 -8.41
C THR A 222 13.03 6.01 -7.53
N GLN A 223 14.27 6.22 -7.97
CA GLN A 223 15.22 7.10 -7.28
C GLN A 223 14.65 8.51 -7.09
N SER A 224 14.03 9.08 -8.13
CA SER A 224 13.42 10.42 -8.06
C SER A 224 12.27 10.52 -7.05
N VAL A 225 11.48 9.46 -6.88
CA VAL A 225 10.40 9.43 -5.89
C VAL A 225 10.96 9.39 -4.46
N PHE A 226 11.96 8.55 -4.20
CA PHE A 226 12.61 8.51 -2.88
C PHE A 226 13.37 9.80 -2.56
N GLU A 227 14.01 10.42 -3.56
CA GLU A 227 14.62 11.74 -3.42
C GLU A 227 13.57 12.78 -3.02
N ALA A 228 12.41 12.81 -3.69
CA ALA A 228 11.30 13.70 -3.33
C ALA A 228 10.78 13.43 -1.91
N VAL A 229 10.66 12.17 -1.49
CA VAL A 229 10.27 11.80 -0.10
C VAL A 229 11.25 12.36 0.93
N LEU A 230 12.55 12.16 0.72
CA LEU A 230 13.60 12.62 1.66
C LEU A 230 13.73 14.15 1.67
N LEU A 231 13.62 14.80 0.51
CA LEU A 231 13.63 16.26 0.41
C LEU A 231 12.38 16.88 1.04
N ALA A 232 11.20 16.26 0.88
CA ALA A 232 9.98 16.68 1.57
C ALA A 232 10.13 16.57 3.10
N LEU A 233 10.71 15.46 3.59
CA LEU A 233 11.01 15.27 5.00
C LEU A 233 11.96 16.36 5.54
N ARG A 234 13.09 16.57 4.86
CA ARG A 234 14.10 17.59 5.26
C ARG A 234 13.50 18.99 5.31
N ARG A 235 12.71 19.37 4.30
CA ARG A 235 12.08 20.68 4.25
C ARG A 235 11.04 20.86 5.35
N LEU A 236 10.18 19.86 5.56
CA LEU A 236 9.18 19.93 6.63
C LEU A 236 9.84 20.00 8.01
N TYR A 237 10.91 19.23 8.23
CA TYR A 237 11.70 19.32 9.46
C TYR A 237 12.23 20.74 9.68
N PHE A 238 12.79 21.38 8.64
CA PHE A 238 13.26 22.77 8.74
C PHE A 238 12.12 23.73 9.11
N TRP A 239 10.94 23.58 8.49
CA TRP A 239 9.77 24.41 8.82
C TRP A 239 9.29 24.25 10.27
N ILE A 240 9.40 23.06 10.84
CA ILE A 240 8.90 22.76 12.19
C ILE A 240 9.96 23.04 13.27
N ALA A 241 11.21 22.63 13.05
CA ALA A 241 12.28 22.69 14.04
C ALA A 241 13.17 23.94 13.91
N GLY A 242 13.09 24.67 12.80
CA GLY A 242 13.90 25.87 12.56
C GLY A 242 15.40 25.59 12.35
N LYS A 243 15.78 24.33 12.09
CA LYS A 243 17.17 23.90 11.88
C LYS A 243 17.26 22.87 10.75
N GLU A 244 18.43 22.76 10.14
CA GLU A 244 18.66 21.73 9.12
C GLU A 244 18.66 20.32 9.73
N LEU A 245 18.06 19.37 9.00
CA LEU A 245 18.12 17.96 9.37
C LEU A 245 19.50 17.41 9.04
N VAL A 246 20.19 16.90 10.07
CA VAL A 246 21.46 16.18 9.93
C VAL A 246 21.21 14.73 10.32
N VAL A 247 21.61 13.81 9.45
CA VAL A 247 21.50 12.36 9.67
C VAL A 247 22.90 11.78 9.54
N GLN A 248 23.39 11.16 10.60
CA GLN A 248 24.71 10.51 10.60
C GLN A 248 24.62 9.04 10.21
N TYR A 249 23.55 8.36 10.63
CA TYR A 249 23.33 6.95 10.36
C TYR A 249 21.94 6.74 9.77
N ALA A 250 21.88 6.01 8.66
CA ALA A 250 20.65 5.59 8.03
C ALA A 250 20.68 4.08 7.76
N MET A 251 19.52 3.46 7.85
CA MET A 251 19.27 2.06 7.60
C MET A 251 18.09 1.98 6.63
N ASP A 252 18.30 1.27 5.52
CA ASP A 252 17.29 1.04 4.49
C ASP A 252 17.25 -0.46 4.20
N ASP A 253 16.12 -0.93 3.68
CA ASP A 253 16.07 -2.27 3.14
C ASP A 253 16.90 -2.31 1.85
N GLY A 254 17.79 -3.30 1.77
CA GLY A 254 18.64 -3.51 0.60
C GLY A 254 17.86 -4.03 -0.61
N ASP A 255 16.52 -4.09 -0.56
CA ASP A 255 15.69 -5.02 -1.31
C ASP A 255 15.87 -4.94 -2.83
N LYS A 256 16.08 -3.77 -3.43
CA LYS A 256 16.39 -3.72 -4.88
C LYS A 256 17.69 -4.41 -5.25
N ALA A 257 18.68 -4.39 -4.36
CA ALA A 257 19.96 -5.02 -4.57
C ALA A 257 20.05 -6.42 -3.92
N GLN A 258 19.32 -6.71 -2.82
CA GLN A 258 19.28 -8.03 -2.18
C GLN A 258 18.33 -8.97 -2.91
N CYS A 259 17.13 -8.52 -3.29
CA CYS A 259 16.28 -9.26 -4.23
C CYS A 259 16.92 -9.29 -5.63
N SER A 260 17.65 -8.29 -6.13
CA SER A 260 18.38 -8.50 -7.40
C SER A 260 19.56 -9.47 -7.26
N ALA A 261 20.23 -9.55 -6.11
CA ALA A 261 21.25 -10.56 -5.85
C ALA A 261 20.63 -11.96 -5.80
N LEU A 262 19.63 -12.15 -4.93
CA LEU A 262 19.01 -13.44 -4.60
C LEU A 262 17.95 -13.89 -5.63
N HIS A 263 17.27 -12.95 -6.29
CA HIS A 263 16.28 -13.16 -7.36
C HIS A 263 16.77 -12.75 -8.75
N SER A 264 18.05 -12.36 -8.91
CA SER A 264 18.72 -12.52 -10.19
C SER A 264 18.33 -13.89 -10.71
N LYS A 265 17.87 -13.97 -11.95
CA LYS A 265 17.48 -15.24 -12.58
C LYS A 265 18.60 -16.31 -12.52
N ALA A 266 19.81 -15.95 -12.07
CA ALA A 266 20.90 -16.85 -11.71
C ALA A 266 20.67 -17.66 -10.42
N LEU A 267 20.20 -17.06 -9.30
CA LEU A 267 20.18 -17.73 -7.98
C LEU A 267 18.98 -18.68 -7.78
N LYS A 268 17.82 -18.39 -8.38
CA LYS A 268 16.66 -19.31 -8.38
C LYS A 268 16.88 -20.61 -9.17
N ARG A 269 17.98 -20.71 -9.92
CA ARG A 269 18.40 -21.92 -10.65
C ARG A 269 19.44 -22.74 -9.89
N PHE A 270 19.93 -22.27 -8.75
CA PHE A 270 20.93 -23.02 -8.00
C PHE A 270 20.30 -24.11 -7.14
N PRO A 271 21.03 -25.24 -6.97
CA PRO A 271 20.66 -26.25 -5.99
C PRO A 271 20.49 -25.64 -4.59
N SER A 272 19.53 -26.14 -3.81
CA SER A 272 19.23 -25.66 -2.46
C SER A 272 20.44 -25.62 -1.52
N HIS A 273 21.33 -26.62 -1.62
CA HIS A 273 22.56 -26.66 -0.82
C HIS A 273 23.52 -25.51 -1.14
N LEU A 274 23.61 -25.10 -2.41
CA LEU A 274 24.48 -24.02 -2.84
C LEU A 274 23.93 -22.66 -2.37
N LEU A 275 22.61 -22.49 -2.44
CA LEU A 275 21.93 -21.31 -1.89
C LEU A 275 22.16 -21.20 -0.37
N ALA A 276 22.03 -22.30 0.38
CA ALA A 276 22.26 -22.32 1.81
C ALA A 276 23.72 -21.97 2.17
N ALA A 277 24.69 -22.48 1.39
CA ALA A 277 26.10 -22.15 1.58
C ALA A 277 26.38 -20.66 1.35
N VAL A 278 25.85 -20.08 0.28
CA VAL A 278 25.97 -18.64 -0.02
C VAL A 278 25.30 -17.79 1.07
N GLN A 279 24.13 -18.19 1.56
CA GLN A 279 23.44 -17.50 2.65
C GLN A 279 24.25 -17.53 3.96
N SER A 280 24.88 -18.67 4.27
CA SER A 280 25.78 -18.80 5.42
C SER A 280 26.98 -17.85 5.28
N ASP A 281 27.63 -17.86 4.12
CA ASP A 281 28.79 -17.00 3.85
C ASP A 281 28.43 -15.50 3.99
N ILE A 282 27.28 -15.07 3.46
CA ILE A 282 26.77 -13.69 3.62
C ILE A 282 26.50 -13.38 5.09
N HIS A 283 25.89 -14.31 5.83
CA HIS A 283 25.61 -14.13 7.24
C HIS A 283 26.88 -13.96 8.08
N ASP A 284 27.90 -14.77 7.79
CA ASP A 284 29.19 -14.71 8.48
C ASP A 284 29.88 -13.37 8.20
N LEU A 285 29.89 -12.92 6.94
CA LEU A 285 30.38 -11.61 6.54
C LEU A 285 29.64 -10.47 7.25
N HIS A 286 28.30 -10.51 7.30
CA HIS A 286 27.50 -9.53 8.04
C HIS A 286 27.89 -9.48 9.52
N SER A 287 28.08 -10.66 10.13
CA SER A 287 28.24 -10.82 11.58
C SER A 287 29.64 -10.44 12.10
N THR A 288 30.57 -10.12 11.20
CA THR A 288 31.91 -9.63 11.54
C THR A 288 31.85 -8.42 12.48
N ARG A 289 32.79 -8.38 13.43
CA ARG A 289 32.83 -7.36 14.50
C ARG A 289 33.89 -6.30 14.29
N THR A 290 34.80 -6.51 13.35
CA THR A 290 35.84 -5.54 12.98
C THR A 290 36.07 -5.55 11.48
N GLN A 291 36.49 -4.41 10.93
CA GLN A 291 36.88 -4.28 9.53
C GLN A 291 38.00 -5.26 9.15
N ALA A 292 38.98 -5.47 10.04
CA ALA A 292 40.07 -6.42 9.81
C ALA A 292 39.55 -7.87 9.64
N SER A 293 38.64 -8.31 10.52
CA SER A 293 38.03 -9.65 10.41
C SER A 293 37.21 -9.80 9.12
N PHE A 294 36.55 -8.72 8.71
CA PHE A 294 35.77 -8.70 7.46
C PHE A 294 36.64 -8.82 6.23
N LEU A 295 37.71 -8.03 6.10
CA LEU A 295 38.61 -8.09 4.95
C LEU A 295 39.23 -9.49 4.80
N GLN A 296 39.63 -10.11 5.92
CA GLN A 296 40.17 -11.46 5.91
C GLN A 296 39.15 -12.50 5.42
N MET A 297 37.90 -12.40 5.88
CA MET A 297 36.82 -13.31 5.50
C MET A 297 36.34 -13.05 4.06
N GLN A 298 36.25 -11.78 3.66
CA GLN A 298 35.82 -11.32 2.35
C GLN A 298 36.65 -11.96 1.23
N ASP A 299 37.98 -11.93 1.35
CA ASP A 299 38.86 -12.52 0.34
C ASP A 299 38.69 -14.03 0.22
N ALA A 300 38.52 -14.72 1.35
CA ALA A 300 38.32 -16.17 1.36
C ALA A 300 36.97 -16.57 0.74
N VAL A 301 35.89 -15.88 1.12
CA VAL A 301 34.54 -16.11 0.60
C VAL A 301 34.47 -15.77 -0.89
N LEU A 302 35.05 -14.65 -1.32
CA LEU A 302 35.03 -14.25 -2.72
C LEU A 302 35.80 -15.23 -3.61
N ARG A 303 36.98 -15.71 -3.18
CA ARG A 303 37.71 -16.78 -3.89
C ARG A 303 36.87 -18.05 -4.02
N LYS A 304 36.27 -18.51 -2.91
CA LYS A 304 35.36 -19.67 -2.90
C LYS A 304 34.22 -19.51 -3.91
N TRP A 305 33.59 -18.34 -3.99
CA TRP A 305 32.52 -18.09 -4.95
C TRP A 305 33.01 -17.92 -6.40
N MET A 306 34.26 -17.49 -6.63
CA MET A 306 34.84 -17.38 -7.98
C MET A 306 35.31 -18.72 -8.56
N GLU A 307 35.72 -19.66 -7.71
CA GLU A 307 36.11 -21.01 -8.11
C GLU A 307 34.92 -21.86 -8.59
N ASP A 308 33.71 -21.58 -8.09
CA ASP A 308 32.48 -22.22 -8.57
C ASP A 308 31.94 -21.49 -9.81
N SER A 309 32.06 -22.13 -10.97
CA SER A 309 31.57 -21.60 -12.26
C SER A 309 30.09 -21.24 -12.24
N ARG A 310 29.29 -21.89 -11.37
CA ARG A 310 27.86 -21.59 -11.21
C ARG A 310 27.68 -20.23 -10.52
N LEU A 311 28.54 -19.88 -9.57
CA LEU A 311 28.44 -18.65 -8.79
C LEU A 311 29.12 -17.44 -9.45
N LEU A 312 29.94 -17.63 -10.49
CA LEU A 312 30.75 -16.56 -11.09
C LEU A 312 29.99 -15.24 -11.35
N ALA A 313 28.81 -15.31 -11.97
CA ALA A 313 27.99 -14.11 -12.24
C ALA A 313 27.48 -13.44 -10.96
N PHE A 314 27.11 -14.25 -9.95
CA PHE A 314 26.75 -13.77 -8.62
C PHE A 314 27.95 -13.13 -7.91
N SER A 315 29.13 -13.75 -7.98
CA SER A 315 30.37 -13.26 -7.37
C SER A 315 30.77 -11.90 -7.94
N GLN A 316 30.69 -11.74 -9.26
CA GLN A 316 30.95 -10.46 -9.94
C GLN A 316 29.96 -9.37 -9.49
N TYR A 317 28.67 -9.72 -9.43
CA TYR A 317 27.64 -8.80 -8.96
C TYR A 317 27.86 -8.40 -7.49
N MET A 318 28.07 -9.36 -6.59
CA MET A 318 28.31 -9.11 -5.17
C MET A 318 29.57 -8.27 -4.96
N SER A 319 30.64 -8.58 -5.69
CA SER A 319 31.87 -7.81 -5.65
C SER A 319 31.62 -6.34 -6.01
N ALA A 320 30.97 -6.11 -7.16
CA ALA A 320 30.76 -4.77 -7.70
C ALA A 320 29.77 -3.90 -6.89
N GLN A 321 28.77 -4.51 -6.23
CA GLN A 321 27.70 -3.77 -5.55
C GLN A 321 27.88 -3.71 -4.03
N TRP A 322 28.23 -4.85 -3.42
CA TRP A 322 28.10 -5.07 -1.98
C TRP A 322 29.43 -5.21 -1.25
N LEU A 323 30.52 -5.50 -1.96
CA LEU A 323 31.85 -5.64 -1.35
C LEU A 323 32.70 -4.40 -1.59
N TYR A 324 32.69 -3.87 -2.82
CA TYR A 324 33.49 -2.71 -3.22
C TYR A 324 32.63 -1.56 -3.78
N GLY A 325 31.31 -1.77 -3.86
CA GLY A 325 30.37 -0.82 -4.43
C GLY A 325 29.75 0.16 -3.41
N PRO A 326 28.75 0.93 -3.86
CA PRO A 326 28.04 1.91 -3.04
C PRO A 326 27.30 1.32 -1.84
N PHE A 327 26.93 0.04 -1.88
CA PHE A 327 26.19 -0.64 -0.82
C PHE A 327 27.10 -1.45 0.09
N SER A 328 28.37 -1.08 0.22
CA SER A 328 29.38 -1.86 0.95
C SER A 328 29.29 -1.78 2.48
N THR A 329 28.46 -0.89 3.03
CA THR A 329 28.37 -0.63 4.49
C THR A 329 27.18 -1.35 5.12
N TRP A 330 27.18 -2.69 5.09
CA TRP A 330 26.09 -3.54 5.60
C TRP A 330 26.53 -4.47 6.74
N GLN A 331 27.78 -4.39 7.17
CA GLN A 331 28.33 -5.25 8.22
C GLN A 331 27.91 -4.75 9.61
N ALA A 332 27.78 -5.67 10.57
CA ALA A 332 27.35 -5.36 11.91
C ALA A 332 28.28 -4.36 12.63
N TYR A 333 29.58 -4.36 12.32
CA TYR A 333 30.53 -3.40 12.88
C TYR A 333 30.38 -1.96 12.36
N ALA A 334 29.68 -1.76 11.24
CA ALA A 334 29.39 -0.42 10.73
C ALA A 334 28.20 0.24 11.47
N THR A 335 27.39 -0.55 12.17
CA THR A 335 26.31 -0.04 13.00
C THR A 335 26.87 0.48 14.34
N PRO A 336 26.48 1.68 14.81
CA PRO A 336 26.92 2.18 16.10
C PRO A 336 26.50 1.27 17.26
N ILE A 337 27.32 1.22 18.30
CA ILE A 337 27.09 0.36 19.46
C ILE A 337 25.73 0.68 20.10
N GLY A 338 24.95 -0.37 20.37
CA GLY A 338 23.64 -0.31 21.03
C GLY A 338 22.45 -0.38 20.07
N PHE A 339 22.61 0.05 18.81
CA PHE A 339 21.54 0.00 17.83
C PHE A 339 21.35 -1.40 17.23
N ALA A 340 20.21 -1.60 16.56
CA ALA A 340 19.99 -2.81 15.78
C ALA A 340 20.88 -2.79 14.53
N SER A 341 21.60 -3.88 14.25
CA SER A 341 22.43 -4.03 13.05
C SER A 341 21.66 -4.47 11.80
N THR A 342 20.33 -4.46 11.89
CA THR A 342 19.38 -4.98 10.89
C THR A 342 18.14 -4.10 10.90
N ASN A 343 17.40 -4.05 9.80
CA ASN A 343 16.12 -3.33 9.64
C ASN A 343 14.96 -3.86 10.53
N ASN A 344 15.18 -4.87 11.37
CA ASN A 344 14.21 -5.42 12.34
C ASN A 344 13.31 -4.39 13.07
N PRO A 345 13.80 -3.22 13.55
CA PRO A 345 12.94 -2.24 14.22
C PRO A 345 11.80 -1.73 13.34
N VAL A 346 12.09 -1.35 12.09
CA VAL A 346 11.08 -0.83 11.16
C VAL A 346 10.20 -1.95 10.59
N GLU A 347 10.75 -3.15 10.35
CA GLU A 347 9.95 -4.31 9.95
C GLU A 347 8.91 -4.70 11.02
N THR A 348 9.30 -4.61 12.29
CA THR A 348 8.38 -4.83 13.42
C THR A 348 7.26 -3.80 13.40
N PHE A 349 7.57 -2.53 13.11
CA PHE A 349 6.55 -1.49 12.98
C PHE A 349 5.65 -1.69 11.74
N ASN A 350 6.20 -2.17 10.63
CA ASN A 350 5.41 -2.56 9.46
C ASN A 350 4.38 -3.64 9.79
N ALA A 351 4.72 -4.57 10.68
CA ALA A 351 3.78 -5.55 11.19
C ALA A 351 2.67 -4.91 12.04
N VAL A 352 2.97 -3.85 12.81
CA VAL A 352 1.98 -3.05 13.56
C VAL A 352 1.01 -2.36 12.60
N ILE A 353 1.51 -1.67 11.56
CA ILE A 353 0.66 -1.06 10.51
C ILE A 353 -0.30 -2.10 9.93
N LYS A 354 0.23 -3.27 9.56
CA LYS A 354 -0.56 -4.35 8.98
C LYS A 354 -1.56 -4.95 9.96
N ARG A 355 -1.22 -5.05 11.24
CA ARG A 355 -2.07 -5.69 12.25
C ARG A 355 -3.20 -4.76 12.69
N ASP A 356 -2.88 -3.52 13.00
CA ASP A 356 -3.76 -2.63 13.76
C ASP A 356 -4.54 -1.65 12.88
N TYR A 357 -3.94 -1.21 11.76
CA TYR A 357 -4.52 -0.16 10.92
C TYR A 357 -5.09 -0.71 9.61
N THR A 358 -4.43 -1.70 8.99
CA THR A 358 -4.97 -2.33 7.77
C THR A 358 -5.69 -3.65 8.03
N LEU A 359 -5.61 -4.18 9.25
CA LEU A 359 -6.19 -5.47 9.65
C LEU A 359 -5.81 -6.62 8.70
N ARG A 360 -4.60 -6.56 8.14
CA ARG A 360 -4.03 -7.45 7.12
C ARG A 360 -4.86 -7.52 5.83
N ARG A 361 -5.57 -6.43 5.52
CA ARG A 361 -6.37 -6.26 4.30
C ARG A 361 -5.76 -5.18 3.43
N ARG A 362 -6.03 -5.28 2.13
CA ARG A 362 -5.80 -4.17 1.19
C ARG A 362 -6.95 -3.18 1.33
N LEU A 363 -6.62 -1.91 1.52
CA LEU A 363 -7.57 -0.80 1.63
C LEU A 363 -7.62 0.02 0.34
N LYS A 364 -8.65 0.84 0.19
CA LYS A 364 -8.63 1.91 -0.84
C LYS A 364 -7.76 3.05 -0.36
N ILE A 365 -7.25 3.87 -1.28
CA ILE A 365 -6.28 4.92 -0.93
C ILE A 365 -6.85 5.91 0.09
N GLY A 366 -8.10 6.38 -0.05
CA GLY A 366 -8.64 7.33 0.92
C GLY A 366 -8.99 6.73 2.28
N THR A 367 -9.27 5.43 2.36
CA THR A 367 -9.36 4.74 3.66
C THR A 367 -7.97 4.60 4.26
N LEU A 368 -6.98 4.19 3.45
CA LEU A 368 -5.59 4.06 3.89
C LEU A 368 -5.05 5.40 4.43
N LEU A 369 -5.29 6.51 3.76
CA LEU A 369 -4.88 7.85 4.23
C LEU A 369 -5.43 8.15 5.64
N ARG A 370 -6.69 7.81 5.91
CA ARG A 370 -7.31 8.00 7.23
C ARG A 370 -6.69 7.09 8.29
N GLU A 371 -6.47 5.82 7.97
CA GLU A 371 -5.83 4.86 8.89
C GLU A 371 -4.37 5.24 9.21
N LEU A 372 -3.60 5.67 8.20
CA LEU A 372 -2.23 6.14 8.42
C LEU A 372 -2.19 7.48 9.17
N SER A 373 -3.17 8.37 8.96
CA SER A 373 -3.32 9.61 9.72
C SER A 373 -3.61 9.34 11.19
N ALA A 374 -4.53 8.39 11.48
CA ALA A 374 -4.80 7.92 12.83
C ALA A 374 -3.53 7.29 13.46
N CYS A 375 -2.78 6.48 12.70
CA CYS A 375 -1.50 5.95 13.15
C CYS A 375 -0.52 7.05 13.57
N CYS A 376 -0.36 8.09 12.75
CA CYS A 376 0.49 9.23 13.10
C CYS A 376 0.02 9.92 14.39
N GLN A 377 -1.29 10.11 14.56
CA GLN A 377 -1.85 10.71 15.77
C GLN A 377 -1.60 9.84 17.00
N ASP A 378 -1.94 8.55 16.95
CA ASP A 378 -1.77 7.61 18.05
C ASP A 378 -0.30 7.50 18.46
N GLN A 379 0.60 7.35 17.49
CA GLN A 379 2.04 7.31 17.74
C GLN A 379 2.59 8.63 18.29
N SER A 380 1.95 9.77 18.02
CA SER A 380 2.37 11.05 18.57
C SER A 380 1.88 11.27 20.01
N LEU A 381 0.78 10.62 20.39
CA LEU A 381 0.22 10.63 21.75
C LEU A 381 0.94 9.62 22.64
N SER A 382 1.21 8.41 22.13
CA SER A 382 2.02 7.41 22.81
C SER A 382 3.49 7.74 22.61
N THR A 383 4.14 8.37 23.58
CA THR A 383 5.60 8.59 23.52
C THR A 383 6.29 7.59 24.44
N PRO A 384 6.70 6.40 23.96
CA PRO A 384 7.77 5.66 24.64
C PRO A 384 8.96 6.61 24.78
N SER A 385 9.46 6.76 26.01
CA SER A 385 10.63 7.60 26.26
C SER A 385 11.82 7.11 25.43
N PHE A 386 12.45 8.01 24.68
CA PHE A 386 13.63 7.69 23.86
C PHE A 386 14.77 7.18 24.75
N GLN A 387 15.29 5.99 24.47
CA GLN A 387 16.32 5.38 25.31
C GLN A 387 17.74 5.69 24.81
N PHE A 388 18.53 6.37 25.64
CA PHE A 388 19.94 6.69 25.35
C PHE A 388 20.92 5.60 25.81
N GLY A 389 20.46 4.66 26.64
CA GLY A 389 21.25 3.53 27.12
C GLY A 389 21.00 2.25 26.33
N VAL A 390 21.92 1.29 26.44
CA VAL A 390 21.69 -0.08 25.96
C VAL A 390 20.92 -0.82 27.04
N THR A 391 19.65 -1.14 26.77
CA THR A 391 18.86 -1.99 27.67
C THR A 391 19.15 -3.46 27.36
N PRO A 392 19.62 -4.28 28.33
CA PRO A 392 19.80 -5.70 28.11
C PRO A 392 18.46 -6.35 27.74
N ARG A 393 18.43 -7.17 26.68
CA ARG A 393 17.29 -8.06 26.48
C ARG A 393 17.31 -9.07 27.61
N HIS A 394 16.37 -9.00 28.55
CA HIS A 394 16.12 -10.11 29.45
C HIS A 394 15.71 -11.30 28.59
N HIS A 395 16.62 -12.28 28.42
CA HIS A 395 16.23 -13.61 28.00
C HIS A 395 15.43 -14.22 29.14
N SER A 396 14.11 -14.00 29.13
CA SER A 396 13.20 -14.83 29.89
C SER A 396 13.24 -16.23 29.29
N HIS A 397 14.21 -17.03 29.74
CA HIS A 397 14.06 -18.48 29.73
C HIS A 397 12.88 -18.79 30.65
N ALA A 398 11.69 -18.91 30.07
CA ALA A 398 10.60 -19.60 30.72
C ALA A 398 11.00 -21.09 30.78
N VAL A 399 11.20 -21.57 32.01
CA VAL A 399 11.23 -23.00 32.36
C VAL A 399 9.81 -23.55 32.31
#